data_AF-A0A142X5W2-F1
#
_entry.id   AF-A0A142X5W2-F1
#
_cell.length_a   1.000
_cell.length_b   1.000
_cell.length_c   1.000
_cell.angle_alpha   90.00
_cell.angle_beta   90.00
_cell.angle_gamma   90.00
#
_symmetry.space_group_name_H-M   'P 1'
#
loop_
_entity.id
_entity.type
_entity.pdbx_description
1 polymer ?
#
loop_
_entity_poly.entity_id
_entity_poly.type
_entity_poly.pdbx_seq_one_letter_code
_entity_poly.pdbx_strand_id
1 'polypeptide(L)'
;MWTRRRRTTAAWAGVGLAVLFSLMVTFYRTPFDPLDAGRWPVSGQYVGQTKPSLYERFGPPSHEREGYYGNPGVDYAGQHSPSITATYIRSTGVLHLGFESVGGAWVCYSSDWMPNGWGF
;
A
#
# COMPACT_ATOMS: atom_id res chain seq x y z
N MET A 1 28.84 53.18 1.66
CA MET A 1 27.48 52.80 2.13
C MET A 1 26.90 51.76 1.17
N TRP A 2 27.29 50.48 1.27
CA TRP A 2 26.84 49.43 0.35
C TRP A 2 26.99 48.04 1.00
N THR A 3 25.93 47.50 1.60
CA THR A 3 25.77 46.04 1.85
C THR A 3 24.36 45.77 2.40
N ARG A 4 23.35 45.71 1.52
CA ARG A 4 22.00 45.25 1.90
C ARG A 4 21.27 44.56 0.75
N ARG A 5 21.89 43.55 0.13
CA ARG A 5 21.24 42.69 -0.88
C ARG A 5 21.85 41.28 -0.90
N ARG A 6 21.71 40.49 0.18
CA ARG A 6 22.05 39.05 0.15
C ARG A 6 21.13 38.13 0.98
N ARG A 7 20.15 38.66 1.73
CA ARG A 7 19.33 37.85 2.65
C ARG A 7 18.11 37.20 2.02
N THR A 8 17.66 37.64 0.84
CA THR A 8 16.42 37.13 0.23
C THR A 8 16.60 35.79 -0.48
N THR A 9 17.77 35.51 -1.08
CA THR A 9 17.98 34.27 -1.85
C THR A 9 18.04 32.99 -0.99
N ALA A 10 18.56 33.08 0.24
CA ALA A 10 18.65 31.93 1.14
C ALA A 10 17.28 31.46 1.67
N ALA A 11 16.33 32.38 1.87
CA ALA A 11 14.99 32.05 2.34
C ALA A 11 14.19 31.26 1.28
N TRP A 12 14.32 31.63 0.00
CA TRP A 12 13.65 30.93 -1.10
C TRP A 12 14.21 29.52 -1.33
N ALA A 13 15.52 29.33 -1.14
CA ALA A 13 16.14 28.00 -1.24
C ALA A 13 15.62 27.01 -0.18
N GLY A 14 15.40 27.47 1.06
CA GLY A 14 14.84 26.64 2.12
C GLY A 14 13.38 26.24 1.87
N VAL A 15 12.55 27.15 1.34
CA VAL A 15 11.16 26.86 0.98
C VAL A 15 11.09 25.86 -0.18
N GLY A 16 11.93 26.00 -1.20
CA GLY A 16 11.99 25.04 -2.31
C GLY A 16 12.36 23.61 -1.87
N LEU A 17 13.32 23.49 -0.96
CA LEU A 17 13.72 22.20 -0.37
C LEU A 17 12.61 21.57 0.47
N ALA A 18 11.90 22.38 1.28
CA ALA A 18 10.77 21.90 2.07
C ALA A 18 9.61 21.41 1.20
N VAL A 19 9.29 22.12 0.11
CA VAL A 19 8.26 21.69 -0.85
C VAL A 19 8.65 20.39 -1.55
N LEU A 20 9.90 20.26 -2.01
CA LEU A 20 10.39 19.03 -2.61
C LEU A 20 10.37 17.85 -1.62
N PHE A 21 10.76 18.07 -0.37
CA PHE A 21 10.72 17.06 0.68
C PHE A 21 9.28 16.65 1.02
N SER A 22 8.36 17.60 1.16
CA SER A 22 6.94 17.32 1.37
C SER A 22 6.32 16.58 0.20
N LEU A 23 6.64 16.96 -1.05
CA LEU A 23 6.23 16.21 -2.24
C LEU A 23 6.78 14.79 -2.22
N MET A 24 8.07 14.61 -1.91
CA MET A 24 8.69 13.28 -1.79
C MET A 24 8.00 12.40 -0.74
N VAL A 25 7.75 12.93 0.46
CA VAL A 25 7.05 12.21 1.53
C VAL A 25 5.62 11.87 1.14
N THR A 26 4.96 12.76 0.40
CA THR A 26 3.61 12.51 -0.11
C THR A 26 3.64 11.40 -1.17
N PHE A 27 4.58 11.43 -2.13
CA PHE A 27 4.76 10.36 -3.13
C PHE A 27 5.09 8.99 -2.53
N TYR A 28 5.86 8.94 -1.43
CA TYR A 28 6.10 7.68 -0.70
C TYR A 28 4.91 7.18 0.11
N ARG A 29 3.91 8.03 0.38
CA ARG A 29 2.70 7.70 1.15
C ARG A 29 1.43 7.59 0.29
N THR A 30 1.54 7.68 -1.03
CA THR A 30 0.39 7.76 -1.95
C THR A 30 0.36 6.61 -2.96
N PRO A 31 -0.79 6.32 -3.60
CA PRO A 31 -1.14 5.19 -4.49
C PRO A 31 -0.17 4.77 -5.63
N PHE A 32 1.00 5.36 -5.70
CA PHE A 32 2.08 5.02 -6.63
C PHE A 32 3.26 4.40 -5.88
N ASP A 33 2.99 3.44 -4.97
CA ASP A 33 4.08 2.66 -4.39
C ASP A 33 4.88 2.06 -5.58
N PRO A 34 6.17 2.38 -5.74
CA PRO A 34 6.97 1.84 -6.83
C PRO A 34 7.09 0.30 -6.79
N LEU A 35 6.65 -0.33 -5.69
CA LEU A 35 6.49 -1.78 -5.56
C LEU A 35 5.15 -2.29 -6.13
N ASP A 36 4.08 -1.48 -6.09
CA ASP A 36 2.78 -1.76 -6.72
C ASP A 36 2.78 -1.40 -8.23
N ALA A 37 3.79 -0.63 -8.67
CA ALA A 37 3.97 -0.22 -10.06
C ALA A 37 4.54 -1.36 -10.95
N GLY A 38 3.71 -2.34 -11.28
CA GLY A 38 3.86 -3.12 -12.52
C GLY A 38 5.09 -4.05 -12.62
N ARG A 39 5.65 -4.49 -11.49
CA ARG A 39 6.57 -5.66 -11.49
C ARG A 39 5.74 -6.95 -11.56
N TRP A 40 6.16 -7.87 -12.42
CA TRP A 40 5.58 -9.22 -12.61
C TRP A 40 5.42 -9.99 -11.28
N PRO A 41 4.44 -10.91 -11.18
CA PRO A 41 3.41 -10.95 -10.15
C PRO A 41 3.95 -10.77 -8.73
N VAL A 42 3.48 -9.71 -8.09
CA VAL A 42 3.76 -9.36 -6.69
C VAL A 42 2.88 -10.19 -5.76
N SER A 43 2.90 -11.51 -5.94
CA SER A 43 2.21 -12.43 -5.06
C SER A 43 3.05 -12.67 -3.80
N GLY A 44 2.40 -12.72 -2.64
CA GLY A 44 3.02 -13.09 -1.37
C GLY A 44 3.93 -12.04 -0.71
N GLN A 45 4.12 -10.85 -1.29
CA GLN A 45 5.03 -9.83 -0.73
C GLN A 45 4.68 -9.39 0.70
N TYR A 46 3.39 -9.38 1.05
CA TYR A 46 2.92 -8.86 2.33
C TYR A 46 2.58 -9.96 3.34
N VAL A 47 2.82 -11.22 3.01
CA VAL A 47 2.56 -12.37 3.88
C VAL A 47 3.35 -12.24 5.19
N GLY A 48 2.68 -12.52 6.32
CA GLY A 48 3.22 -12.38 7.66
C GLY A 48 3.10 -10.97 8.26
N GLN A 49 2.75 -9.95 7.46
CA GLN A 49 2.53 -8.61 7.99
C GLN A 49 1.15 -8.48 8.66
N THR A 50 1.06 -7.61 9.66
CA THR A 50 -0.18 -7.43 10.41
C THR A 50 -1.14 -6.47 9.69
N LYS A 51 -2.46 -6.68 9.87
CA LYS A 51 -3.50 -5.79 9.33
C LYS A 51 -3.26 -4.31 9.70
N PRO A 52 -2.95 -3.94 10.96
CA PRO A 52 -2.66 -2.55 11.30
C PRO A 52 -1.43 -1.98 10.55
N SER A 53 -0.37 -2.77 10.38
CA SER A 53 0.83 -2.32 9.66
C SER A 53 0.54 -2.03 8.18
N LEU A 54 -0.24 -2.91 7.54
CA LEU A 54 -0.64 -2.72 6.14
C LEU A 54 -1.63 -1.55 5.99
N TYR A 55 -2.48 -1.31 6.99
CA TYR A 55 -3.42 -0.18 6.99
C TYR A 55 -2.71 1.15 7.23
N GLU A 56 -1.66 1.17 8.05
CA GLU A 56 -0.79 2.33 8.20
C GLU A 56 -0.06 2.66 6.89
N ARG A 57 0.39 1.62 6.17
CA ARG A 57 1.09 1.78 4.88
C ARG A 57 0.18 2.25 3.75
N PHE A 58 -0.96 1.58 3.54
CA PHE A 58 -1.81 1.79 2.36
C PHE A 58 -3.03 2.67 2.62
N GLY A 59 -3.27 3.04 3.87
CA GLY A 59 -4.52 3.65 4.32
C GLY A 59 -5.65 2.63 4.43
N PRO A 60 -6.90 3.11 4.59
CA PRO A 60 -8.07 2.24 4.60
C PRO A 60 -8.27 1.57 3.22
N PRO A 61 -8.75 0.31 3.18
CA PRO A 61 -9.07 -0.34 1.92
C PRO A 61 -10.29 0.29 1.24
N SER A 62 -10.40 0.09 -0.08
CA SER A 62 -11.58 0.46 -0.84
C SER A 62 -12.78 -0.40 -0.45
N HIS A 63 -12.55 -1.70 -0.25
CA HIS A 63 -13.55 -2.68 0.19
C HIS A 63 -12.92 -3.69 1.14
N GLU A 64 -13.70 -4.16 2.10
CA GLU A 64 -13.36 -5.26 2.99
C GLU A 64 -14.50 -6.27 2.97
N ARG A 65 -14.19 -7.57 2.84
CA ARG A 65 -15.19 -8.65 2.87
C ARG A 65 -14.67 -9.87 3.61
N GLU A 66 -15.58 -10.63 4.20
CA GLU A 66 -15.25 -11.95 4.75
C GLU A 66 -14.89 -12.94 3.63
N GLY A 67 -13.98 -13.87 3.94
CA GLY A 67 -13.50 -14.88 3.01
C GLY A 67 -12.24 -14.48 2.22
N TYR A 68 -11.76 -15.42 1.42
CA TYR A 68 -10.65 -15.22 0.47
C TYR A 68 -11.15 -14.56 -0.82
N TYR A 69 -10.25 -13.93 -1.56
CA TYR A 69 -10.58 -13.34 -2.85
C TYR A 69 -10.52 -14.40 -3.97
N GLY A 70 -11.54 -14.46 -4.83
CA GLY A 70 -11.63 -15.53 -5.85
C GLY A 70 -12.31 -16.79 -5.32
N ASN A 71 -11.92 -17.95 -5.82
CA ASN A 71 -12.52 -19.25 -5.52
C ASN A 71 -11.44 -20.26 -5.09
N PRO A 72 -10.95 -20.21 -3.83
CA PRO A 72 -9.91 -21.12 -3.39
C PRO A 72 -10.48 -22.54 -3.23
N GLY A 73 -9.60 -23.54 -3.25
CA GLY A 73 -10.00 -24.89 -2.85
C GLY A 73 -10.53 -24.92 -1.41
N VAL A 74 -11.47 -25.83 -1.12
CA VAL A 74 -12.12 -25.95 0.20
C VAL A 74 -11.10 -26.12 1.33
N ASP A 75 -10.08 -26.96 1.12
CA ASP A 75 -9.03 -27.20 2.12
C ASP A 75 -8.22 -25.94 2.41
N TYR A 76 -7.92 -25.13 1.40
CA TYR A 76 -7.21 -23.88 1.55
C TYR A 76 -8.04 -22.84 2.30
N ALA A 77 -9.33 -22.72 1.98
CA ALA A 77 -10.24 -21.84 2.71
C ALA A 77 -10.37 -22.26 4.19
N GLY A 78 -10.39 -23.56 4.45
CA GLY A 78 -10.46 -24.11 5.81
C GLY A 78 -9.22 -23.80 6.65
N GLN A 79 -8.02 -23.83 6.04
CA GLN A 79 -6.75 -23.56 6.73
C GLN A 79 -6.64 -22.13 7.26
N HIS A 80 -7.25 -21.17 6.56
CA HIS A 80 -7.13 -19.74 6.84
C HIS A 80 -8.38 -19.11 7.48
N SER A 81 -9.30 -19.93 7.99
CA SER A 81 -10.55 -19.46 8.60
C SER A 81 -10.39 -19.14 10.10
N PRO A 82 -10.94 -18.03 10.62
CA PRO A 82 -11.70 -17.00 9.90
C PRO A 82 -10.79 -16.10 9.06
N SER A 83 -11.28 -15.72 7.87
CA SER A 83 -10.51 -14.92 6.91
C SER A 83 -11.24 -13.66 6.46
N ILE A 84 -10.47 -12.62 6.12
CA ILE A 84 -10.96 -11.35 5.55
C ILE A 84 -10.11 -10.98 4.34
N THR A 85 -10.73 -10.47 3.29
CA THR A 85 -10.03 -9.84 2.16
C THR A 85 -10.20 -8.33 2.23
N ALA A 86 -9.09 -7.59 2.26
CA ALA A 86 -9.05 -6.15 2.00
C ALA A 86 -8.64 -5.90 0.54
N THR A 87 -9.35 -4.99 -0.13
CA THR A 87 -9.12 -4.65 -1.54
C THR A 87 -8.77 -3.18 -1.67
N TYR A 88 -7.69 -2.87 -2.38
CA TYR A 88 -7.25 -1.51 -2.67
C TYR A 88 -7.29 -1.27 -4.16
N ILE A 89 -8.22 -0.43 -4.60
CA ILE A 89 -8.32 -0.02 -6.00
C ILE A 89 -7.39 1.16 -6.24
N ARG A 90 -6.60 1.10 -7.31
CA ARG A 90 -5.62 2.11 -7.72
C ARG A 90 -5.76 2.37 -9.22
N SER A 91 -5.18 3.46 -9.69
CA SER A 91 -5.18 3.79 -11.13
C SER A 91 -4.40 2.79 -11.97
N THR A 92 -3.48 2.02 -11.38
CA THR A 92 -2.59 1.06 -12.03
C THR A 92 -3.04 -0.40 -11.90
N GLY A 93 -4.01 -0.70 -11.03
CA GLY A 93 -4.43 -2.07 -10.73
C GLY A 93 -5.19 -2.19 -9.41
N VAL A 94 -5.35 -3.43 -8.96
CA VAL A 94 -6.04 -3.78 -7.72
C VAL A 94 -5.14 -4.66 -6.85
N LEU A 95 -4.94 -4.27 -5.59
CA LEU A 95 -4.28 -5.10 -4.58
C LEU A 95 -5.33 -5.85 -3.76
N HIS A 96 -5.22 -7.16 -3.68
CA HIS A 96 -5.98 -7.99 -2.75
C HIS A 96 -5.05 -8.46 -1.62
N LEU A 97 -5.46 -8.25 -0.38
CA LEU A 97 -4.77 -8.74 0.82
C LEU A 97 -5.73 -9.65 1.60
N GLY A 98 -5.39 -10.92 1.72
CA GLY A 98 -6.10 -11.86 2.59
C GLY A 98 -5.46 -11.89 3.98
N PHE A 99 -6.29 -11.78 5.00
CA PHE A 99 -5.94 -11.82 6.41
C PHE A 99 -6.61 -13.01 7.09
N GLU A 100 -5.89 -13.66 8.00
CA GLU A 100 -6.38 -14.71 8.89
C GLU A 100 -6.16 -14.32 10.35
N SER A 101 -6.93 -14.91 11.27
CA SER A 101 -6.78 -14.66 12.70
C SER A 101 -5.81 -15.66 13.33
N VAL A 102 -4.62 -15.19 13.71
CA VAL A 102 -3.59 -15.99 14.40
C VAL A 102 -3.35 -15.40 15.78
N GLY A 103 -3.65 -16.16 16.84
CA GLY A 103 -3.43 -15.71 18.22
C GLY A 103 -4.15 -14.41 18.59
N GLY A 104 -5.30 -14.13 17.97
CA GLY A 104 -6.07 -12.89 18.15
C GLY A 104 -5.60 -11.69 17.32
N ALA A 105 -4.51 -11.84 16.54
CA ALA A 105 -4.05 -10.83 15.59
C ALA A 105 -4.47 -11.18 14.17
N TRP A 106 -4.79 -10.17 13.35
CA TRP A 106 -5.02 -10.35 11.92
C TRP A 106 -3.69 -10.26 11.16
N VAL A 107 -3.30 -11.36 10.54
CA VAL A 107 -2.03 -11.50 9.81
C VAL A 107 -2.32 -11.80 8.35
N CYS A 108 -1.59 -11.15 7.45
CA CYS A 108 -1.72 -11.37 6.02
C CYS A 108 -1.18 -12.76 5.65
N TYR A 109 -2.02 -13.60 5.04
CA TYR A 109 -1.62 -14.93 4.54
C TYR A 109 -1.54 -14.98 3.01
N SER A 110 -2.12 -13.99 2.33
CA SER A 110 -2.08 -13.86 0.87
C SER A 110 -2.06 -12.40 0.47
N SER A 111 -1.34 -12.10 -0.60
CA SER A 111 -1.30 -10.76 -1.16
C SER A 111 -1.06 -10.84 -2.64
N ASP A 112 -1.90 -10.21 -3.45
CA ASP A 112 -1.82 -10.31 -4.90
C ASP A 112 -2.13 -8.96 -5.56
N TRP A 113 -1.20 -8.50 -6.39
CA TRP A 113 -1.39 -7.34 -7.23
C TRP A 113 -1.88 -7.74 -8.62
N MET A 114 -2.99 -7.15 -9.04
CA MET A 114 -3.61 -7.35 -10.34
C MET A 114 -3.51 -6.08 -11.17
N PRO A 115 -2.57 -6.00 -12.12
CA PRO A 115 -2.50 -4.87 -13.05
C PRO A 115 -3.80 -4.72 -13.85
N ASN A 116 -4.11 -3.49 -14.25
CA ASN A 116 -5.26 -3.25 -15.14
C ASN A 116 -5.19 -4.12 -16.41
N GLY A 117 -6.32 -4.70 -16.80
CA GLY A 117 -6.42 -5.56 -17.98
C GLY A 117 -6.09 -7.03 -17.74
N TRP A 118 -5.71 -7.43 -16.52
CA TRP A 118 -5.72 -8.84 -16.12
C TRP A 118 -7.15 -9.32 -15.86
N GLY A 119 -7.55 -10.38 -16.55
CA GLY A 119 -8.76 -11.15 -16.28
C GLY A 119 -8.42 -12.42 -15.51
N PHE A 120 -9.41 -12.94 -14.77
CA PHE A 120 -9.37 -14.27 -14.16
C PHE A 120 -9.74 -15.34 -15.19
#